data_AF-A0A093GR27-F1
#
_entry.id   AF-A0A093GR27-F1
#
_cell.length_a   1.000
_cell.length_b   1.000
_cell.length_c   1.000
_cell.angle_alpha   90.00
_cell.angle_beta   90.00
_cell.angle_gamma   90.00
#
_symmetry.space_group_name_H-M   'P 1'
#
loop_
_entity.id
_entity.type
_entity.pdbx_description
1 polymer ?
#
loop_
_entity_poly.entity_id
_entity_poly.type
_entity_poly.pdbx_seq_one_letter_code
_entity_poly.pdbx_strand_id
1 'polypeptide(L)'
;AKIRYVNTYRLESRKKFRDCLVRDKAQAILMNKLQQAKYDGISSPSLCASVSEEILKAVKELDFDRYKYVVSVLIVEKAGQAMNVASRWVWDAQRDSWVSAKFESETFIALALIMACYYD
;
A
#
# COMPACT_ATOMS: atom_id res chain seq x y z
N ALA A 1 -23.03 45.12 13.97
CA ALA A 1 -22.64 43.95 14.79
C ALA A 1 -21.49 43.22 14.10
N LYS A 2 -20.41 42.84 14.82
CA LYS A 2 -19.30 42.05 14.26
C LYS A 2 -19.79 40.61 14.05
N ILE A 3 -19.75 40.13 12.81
CA ILE A 3 -20.11 38.73 12.48
C ILE A 3 -19.07 37.83 13.14
N ARG A 4 -19.52 36.96 14.05
CA ARG A 4 -18.68 36.00 14.77
C ARG A 4 -18.73 34.68 14.01
N TYR A 5 -17.66 34.36 13.29
CA TYR A 5 -17.54 33.08 12.60
C TYR A 5 -17.26 31.96 13.58
N VAL A 6 -17.89 30.81 13.38
CA VAL A 6 -17.61 29.57 14.11
C VAL A 6 -16.36 28.91 13.54
N ASN A 7 -15.65 28.14 14.36
CA ASN A 7 -14.48 27.38 13.91
C ASN A 7 -14.88 26.41 12.79
N THR A 8 -14.20 26.52 11.64
CA THR A 8 -14.40 25.66 10.46
C THR A 8 -13.54 24.38 10.52
N TYR A 9 -13.14 23.94 11.71
CA TYR A 9 -12.34 22.73 11.86
C TYR A 9 -13.15 21.52 11.39
N ARG A 10 -12.58 20.75 10.47
CA ARG A 10 -13.24 19.62 9.82
C ARG A 10 -12.53 18.35 10.25
N LEU A 11 -13.29 17.39 10.78
CA LEU A 11 -12.80 16.08 11.20
C LEU A 11 -12.82 15.01 10.11
N GLU A 12 -13.41 15.29 8.96
CA GLU A 12 -13.53 14.37 7.83
C GLU A 12 -12.55 14.74 6.70
N SER A 13 -12.01 13.70 6.05
CA SER A 13 -11.23 13.84 4.82
C SER A 13 -12.12 14.32 3.66
N ARG A 14 -11.59 15.25 2.85
CA ARG A 14 -12.22 15.73 1.61
C ARG A 14 -12.13 14.69 0.51
N LYS A 15 -11.03 13.95 0.48
CA LYS A 15 -10.67 12.98 -0.54
C LYS A 15 -10.30 11.69 0.17
N LYS A 16 -11.34 10.94 0.52
CA LYS A 16 -11.22 9.63 1.18
C LYS A 16 -10.36 8.69 0.38
N PHE A 17 -9.65 7.83 1.10
CA PHE A 17 -8.85 6.76 0.52
C PHE A 17 -9.71 5.89 -0.41
N ARG A 18 -9.16 5.54 -1.58
CA ARG A 18 -9.83 4.72 -2.60
C ARG A 18 -9.04 3.46 -2.87
N ASP A 19 -9.51 2.36 -2.28
CA ASP A 19 -8.87 1.05 -2.33
C ASP A 19 -8.58 0.57 -3.75
N CYS A 20 -9.54 0.74 -4.67
CA CYS A 20 -9.41 0.30 -6.06
C CYS A 20 -8.27 1.01 -6.80
N LEU A 21 -8.20 2.34 -6.70
CA LEU A 21 -7.17 3.13 -7.36
C LEU A 21 -5.77 2.77 -6.86
N VAL A 22 -5.65 2.55 -5.55
CA VAL A 22 -4.39 2.16 -4.92
C VAL A 22 -3.99 0.75 -5.31
N ARG A 23 -4.96 -0.18 -5.38
CA ARG A 23 -4.74 -1.55 -5.85
C ARG A 23 -4.23 -1.58 -7.28
N ASP A 24 -4.88 -0.86 -8.18
CA ASP A 24 -4.55 -0.83 -9.60
C ASP A 24 -3.15 -0.24 -9.81
N LYS A 25 -2.82 0.84 -9.09
CA LYS A 25 -1.47 1.43 -9.11
C LYS A 25 -0.41 0.47 -8.57
N ALA A 26 -0.64 -0.16 -7.42
CA ALA A 26 0.28 -1.12 -6.85
C ALA A 26 0.48 -2.33 -7.78
N GLN A 27 -0.61 -2.84 -8.38
CA GLN A 27 -0.57 -3.95 -9.33
C GLN A 27 0.27 -3.61 -10.57
N ALA A 28 0.09 -2.41 -11.13
CA ALA A 28 0.87 -1.95 -12.27
C ALA A 28 2.37 -1.84 -11.95
N ILE A 29 2.71 -1.32 -10.76
CA ILE A 29 4.11 -1.21 -10.31
C ILE A 29 4.73 -2.61 -10.14
N LEU A 30 4.00 -3.53 -9.49
CA LEU A 30 4.46 -4.91 -9.33
C LEU A 30 4.71 -5.59 -10.68
N MET A 31 3.78 -5.47 -11.63
CA MET A 31 3.96 -6.02 -12.98
C MET A 31 5.19 -5.40 -13.66
N ASN A 32 5.30 -4.07 -13.70
CA ASN A 32 6.39 -3.39 -14.40
C ASN A 32 7.78 -3.72 -13.84
N LYS A 33 7.91 -3.85 -12.51
CA LYS A 33 9.20 -4.11 -11.86
C LYS A 33 9.57 -5.59 -11.84
N LEU A 34 8.58 -6.47 -11.70
CA LEU A 34 8.83 -7.88 -11.39
C LEU A 34 8.64 -8.82 -12.59
N GLN A 35 8.06 -8.34 -13.71
CA GLN A 35 7.83 -9.16 -14.90
C GLN A 35 9.09 -9.81 -15.46
N GLN A 36 10.24 -9.12 -15.40
CA GLN A 36 11.53 -9.63 -15.90
C GLN A 36 12.48 -10.05 -14.77
N ALA A 37 12.05 -9.94 -13.51
CA ALA A 37 12.87 -10.30 -12.37
C ALA A 37 12.90 -11.82 -12.18
N LYS A 38 14.04 -12.35 -11.76
CA LYS A 38 14.18 -13.72 -11.22
C LYS A 38 14.45 -13.62 -9.73
N TYR A 39 14.00 -14.61 -8.98
CA TYR A 39 14.30 -14.66 -7.56
C TYR A 39 15.82 -14.85 -7.33
N ASP A 40 16.36 -14.02 -6.44
CA ASP A 40 17.71 -14.15 -5.92
C ASP A 40 17.71 -13.73 -4.45
N GLY A 41 18.13 -14.63 -3.56
CA GLY A 41 18.10 -14.39 -2.11
C GLY A 41 18.94 -13.21 -1.65
N ILE A 42 19.96 -12.80 -2.43
CA ILE A 42 20.85 -11.70 -2.07
C ILE A 42 20.24 -10.35 -2.48
N SER A 43 19.68 -10.24 -3.68
CA SER A 43 19.06 -9.01 -4.19
C SER A 43 17.59 -8.83 -3.81
N SER A 44 16.89 -9.88 -3.37
CA SER A 44 15.48 -9.78 -3.00
C SER A 44 15.17 -8.72 -1.93
N PRO A 45 15.97 -8.54 -0.85
CA PRO A 45 15.69 -7.49 0.13
C PRO A 45 15.77 -6.07 -0.44
N SER A 46 16.73 -5.78 -1.32
CA SER A 46 16.85 -4.47 -1.96
C SER A 46 15.73 -4.24 -2.98
N LEU A 47 15.31 -5.31 -3.68
CA LEU A 47 14.15 -5.28 -4.56
C LEU A 47 12.86 -4.99 -3.80
N CYS A 48 12.63 -5.65 -2.66
CA CYS A 48 11.48 -5.37 -1.78
C CYS A 48 11.45 -3.90 -1.35
N ALA A 49 12.58 -3.36 -0.88
CA ALA A 49 12.69 -1.97 -0.45
C ALA A 49 12.44 -0.98 -1.61
N SER A 50 12.99 -1.26 -2.80
CA SER A 50 12.76 -0.43 -3.98
C SER A 50 11.29 -0.42 -4.40
N VAL A 51 10.63 -1.58 -4.40
CA VAL A 51 9.22 -1.70 -4.77
C VAL A 51 8.33 -1.04 -3.72
N SER A 52 8.63 -1.19 -2.43
CA SER A 52 7.86 -0.55 -1.37
C SER A 52 7.93 0.97 -1.43
N GLU A 53 9.11 1.53 -1.70
CA GLU A 53 9.31 2.98 -1.83
C GLU A 53 8.56 3.53 -3.06
N GLU A 54 8.60 2.83 -4.18
CA GLU A 54 7.90 3.25 -5.40
C GLU A 54 6.37 3.20 -5.23
N ILE A 55 5.84 2.15 -4.62
CA ILE A 55 4.42 2.07 -4.26
C ILE A 55 4.05 3.19 -3.30
N LEU A 56 4.86 3.44 -2.26
CA LEU A 56 4.61 4.51 -1.30
C LEU A 56 4.57 5.87 -1.99
N LYS A 57 5.50 6.14 -2.92
CA LYS A 57 5.52 7.38 -3.71
C LYS A 57 4.27 7.50 -4.57
N ALA A 58 3.90 6.46 -5.31
CA ALA A 58 2.72 6.47 -6.16
C ALA A 58 1.41 6.65 -5.38
N VAL A 59 1.31 6.08 -4.17
CA VAL A 59 0.15 6.27 -3.29
C VAL A 59 0.09 7.71 -2.76
N LYS A 60 1.24 8.31 -2.41
CA LYS A 60 1.30 9.72 -2.01
C LYS A 60 0.89 10.66 -3.15
N GLU A 61 1.25 10.35 -4.39
CA GLU A 61 0.85 11.13 -5.58
C GLU A 61 -0.66 11.12 -5.85
N LEU A 62 -1.38 10.10 -5.36
CA LEU A 62 -2.84 10.09 -5.40
C LEU A 62 -3.48 11.13 -4.48
N ASP A 63 -2.72 11.72 -3.56
CA ASP A 63 -3.09 12.90 -2.77
C ASP A 63 -4.43 12.73 -2.03
N PHE A 64 -4.60 11.63 -1.29
CA PHE A 64 -5.67 11.51 -0.30
C PHE A 64 -5.28 12.28 0.96
N ASP A 65 -6.19 13.09 1.48
CA ASP A 65 -5.90 13.98 2.60
C ASP A 65 -6.02 13.27 3.94
N ARG A 66 -5.15 13.64 4.90
CA ARG A 66 -5.17 13.19 6.30
C ARG A 66 -4.84 11.70 6.52
N TYR A 67 -4.12 11.09 5.59
CA TYR A 67 -3.65 9.72 5.68
C TYR A 67 -2.12 9.62 5.84
N LYS A 68 -1.69 8.70 6.70
CA LYS A 68 -0.34 8.14 6.73
C LYS A 68 -0.38 6.77 6.09
N TYR A 69 0.68 6.43 5.35
CA TYR A 69 0.76 5.18 4.62
C TYR A 69 1.89 4.30 5.14
N VAL A 70 1.62 3.01 5.18
CA VAL A 70 2.64 1.98 5.41
C VAL A 70 2.55 1.00 4.24
N VAL A 71 3.69 0.69 3.64
CA VAL A 71 3.79 -0.28 2.56
C VAL A 71 4.74 -1.38 2.98
N SER A 72 4.26 -2.63 2.95
CA SER A 72 5.06 -3.82 3.20
C SER A 72 5.05 -4.69 1.95
N VAL A 73 6.24 -5.11 1.49
CA VAL A 73 6.39 -5.98 0.33
C VAL A 73 7.06 -7.27 0.78
N LEU A 74 6.44 -8.38 0.42
CA LEU A 74 6.92 -9.73 0.68
C LEU A 74 7.20 -10.41 -0.66
N ILE A 75 8.45 -10.83 -0.88
CA ILE A 75 8.86 -11.66 -2.03
C ILE A 75 9.27 -13.02 -1.49
N VAL A 76 8.69 -14.08 -2.04
CA VAL A 76 8.88 -15.46 -1.57
C VAL A 76 9.11 -16.38 -2.76
N GLU A 77 10.22 -17.10 -2.74
CA GLU A 77 10.57 -18.12 -3.75
C GLU A 77 9.49 -19.20 -3.87
N LYS A 78 9.26 -19.73 -5.07
CA LYS A 78 8.40 -20.90 -5.29
C LYS A 78 9.24 -22.18 -5.22
N ALA A 79 9.29 -22.79 -4.04
CA ALA A 79 9.96 -24.05 -3.78
C ALA A 79 8.97 -25.22 -3.53
N GLY A 80 7.72 -25.09 -3.99
CA GLY A 80 6.67 -26.10 -3.79
C GLY A 80 5.98 -26.04 -2.42
N GLN A 81 6.17 -24.97 -1.66
CA GLN A 81 5.53 -24.76 -0.36
C GLN A 81 4.20 -24.03 -0.45
N ALA A 82 3.32 -24.29 0.53
CA ALA A 82 2.14 -23.48 0.76
C ALA A 82 2.47 -22.28 1.66
N MET A 83 1.89 -21.11 1.37
CA MET A 83 2.04 -19.91 2.18
C MET A 83 0.68 -19.30 2.50
N ASN A 84 0.47 -18.95 3.77
CA ASN A 84 -0.69 -18.19 4.22
C ASN A 84 -0.21 -16.90 4.89
N VAL A 85 -0.71 -15.76 4.45
CA VAL A 85 -0.39 -14.45 5.01
C VAL A 85 -1.64 -13.89 5.67
N ALA A 86 -1.56 -13.65 6.97
CA ALA A 86 -2.62 -13.04 7.75
C ALA A 86 -2.11 -11.77 8.42
N SER A 87 -2.98 -10.77 8.52
CA SER A 87 -2.72 -9.54 9.27
C SER A 87 -3.91 -9.23 10.18
N ARG A 88 -3.65 -8.64 11.34
CA ARG A 88 -4.67 -8.22 12.31
C ARG A 88 -4.32 -6.81 12.76
N TRP A 89 -5.34 -5.95 12.80
CA TRP A 89 -5.20 -4.53 13.09
C TRP A 89 -6.24 -4.09 14.10
N VAL A 90 -5.89 -3.08 14.92
CA VAL A 90 -6.83 -2.34 15.75
C VAL A 90 -6.80 -0.91 15.24
N TRP A 91 -7.88 -0.48 14.61
CA TRP A 91 -7.94 0.78 13.84
C TRP A 91 -9.38 1.27 13.69
N ASP A 92 -9.58 2.47 13.15
CA ASP A 92 -10.90 3.06 12.93
C ASP A 92 -11.53 2.48 11.65
N ALA A 93 -12.56 1.64 11.81
CA ALA A 93 -13.25 0.97 10.71
C ALA A 93 -13.94 1.93 9.71
N GLN A 94 -14.15 3.20 10.07
CA GLN A 94 -14.76 4.19 9.17
C GLN A 94 -13.74 4.99 8.37
N ARG A 95 -12.49 5.08 8.85
CA ARG A 95 -11.49 5.99 8.31
C ARG A 95 -10.28 5.26 7.75
N ASP A 96 -9.84 4.22 8.43
CA ASP A 96 -8.66 3.44 8.08
C ASP A 96 -9.00 2.37 7.04
N SER A 97 -8.06 2.09 6.15
CA SER A 97 -8.24 1.08 5.10
C SER A 97 -6.92 0.39 4.77
N TRP A 98 -7.02 -0.72 4.05
CA TRP A 98 -5.89 -1.44 3.50
C TRP A 98 -6.21 -2.08 2.16
N VAL A 99 -5.14 -2.35 1.41
CA VAL A 99 -5.19 -2.98 0.11
C VAL A 99 -4.05 -3.98 -0.01
N SER A 100 -4.32 -5.10 -0.67
CA SER A 100 -3.29 -6.01 -1.14
C SER A 100 -3.21 -6.04 -2.67
N ALA A 101 -2.00 -6.19 -3.19
CA ALA A 101 -1.72 -6.47 -4.59
C ALA A 101 -0.77 -7.67 -4.69
N LYS A 102 -1.00 -8.56 -5.65
CA LYS A 102 -0.26 -9.82 -5.80
C LYS A 102 0.32 -9.89 -7.21
N PHE A 103 1.58 -10.25 -7.30
CA PHE A 103 2.23 -10.65 -8.53
C PHE A 103 2.81 -12.05 -8.38
N GLU A 104 2.68 -12.85 -9.44
CA GLU A 104 3.12 -14.23 -9.44
C GLU A 104 3.95 -14.48 -10.69
N SER A 105 5.23 -14.81 -10.48
CA SER A 105 6.17 -15.21 -11.52
C SER A 105 6.28 -16.74 -11.55
N GLU A 106 7.09 -17.27 -12.46
CA GLU A 106 7.44 -18.69 -12.48
C GLU A 106 8.25 -19.10 -11.24
N THR A 107 9.12 -18.21 -10.75
CA THR A 107 10.12 -18.52 -9.70
C THR A 107 9.77 -18.00 -8.31
N PHE A 108 8.86 -17.03 -8.18
CA PHE A 108 8.48 -16.45 -6.88
C PHE A 108 7.08 -15.83 -6.90
N ILE A 109 6.58 -15.52 -5.71
CA ILE A 109 5.35 -14.74 -5.48
C ILE A 109 5.74 -13.45 -4.77
N ALA A 110 5.19 -12.33 -5.22
CA ALA A 110 5.30 -11.04 -4.56
C ALA A 110 3.92 -10.58 -4.06
N LEU A 111 3.86 -10.13 -2.82
CA LEU A 111 2.68 -9.59 -2.17
C LEU A 111 3.02 -8.19 -1.64
N ALA A 112 2.29 -7.18 -2.09
CA ALA A 112 2.33 -5.85 -1.52
C ALA A 112 1.10 -5.63 -0.63
N LEU A 113 1.33 -5.19 0.60
CA LEU A 113 0.33 -4.77 1.56
C LEU A 113 0.48 -3.27 1.76
N ILE A 114 -0.58 -2.52 1.48
CA ILE A 114 -0.64 -1.07 1.67
C ILE A 114 -1.69 -0.79 2.74
N MET A 115 -1.31 -0.09 3.79
CA MET A 115 -2.21 0.37 4.85
C MET A 115 -2.28 1.89 4.82
N ALA A 116 -3.48 2.42 4.93
CA ALA A 116 -3.76 3.85 5.04
C ALA A 116 -4.43 4.12 6.38
N CYS A 117 -3.70 4.79 7.27
CA CYS A 117 -4.18 5.15 8.59
C CYS A 117 -4.44 6.65 8.66
N TYR A 118 -5.63 7.02 9.08
CA TYR A 118 -6.04 8.38 9.38
C TYR A 118 -5.25 8.90 10.58
N TYR A 119 -4.63 10.07 10.45
CA TYR A 119 -3.71 10.57 11.48
C TYR A 119 -4.22 11.76 12.29
N ASP A 120 -5.43 12.21 12.02
CA ASP A 120 -5.93 13.52 12.44
C ASP A 120 -7.38 13.44 12.94
#